data_AF-A0A2D0L100-F1
#
_entry.id   AF-A0A2D0L100-F1
#
_cell.length_a   1.000
_cell.length_b   1.000
_cell.length_c   1.000
_cell.angle_alpha   90.00
_cell.angle_beta   90.00
_cell.angle_gamma   90.00
#
_symmetry.space_group_name_H-M   'P 1'
#
loop_
_entity.id
_entity.type
_entity.pdbx_description
1 polymer ?
#
loop_
_entity_poly.entity_id
_entity_poly.type
_entity_poly.pdbx_seq_one_letter_code
_entity_poly.pdbx_strand_id
1 'polypeptide(L)' 'MGAEIYEIDPERCTECIGHYEKPTCQSVCPITNTIIIDPEYKETEEQLWDKFVLLHHADKI' A
#
# COMPACT_ATOMS: atom_id res chain seq x y z
N MET A 1 0.11 -11.84 -25.71
CA MET A 1 -0.06 -11.81 -24.24
C MET A 1 -0.18 -10.36 -23.82
N GLY A 2 -1.41 -9.85 -23.75
CA GLY A 2 -1.67 -8.61 -23.03
C GLY A 2 -1.86 -9.01 -21.57
N ALA A 3 -0.85 -8.78 -20.73
CA ALA A 3 -0.98 -9.05 -19.31
C ALA A 3 -1.86 -7.95 -18.73
N GLU A 4 -3.06 -8.31 -18.27
CA GLU A 4 -3.84 -7.46 -17.37
C GLU A 4 -2.95 -7.20 -16.15
N ILE A 5 -2.45 -5.98 -16.02
CA ILE A 5 -1.62 -5.58 -14.89
C ILE A 5 -2.52 -5.41 -13.67
N TYR A 6 -2.02 -5.82 -12.51
CA TYR A 6 -2.66 -5.48 -11.25
C TYR A 6 -2.24 -4.07 -10.85
N GLU A 7 -3.22 -3.23 -10.53
CA GLU A 7 -3.01 -1.86 -10.08
C GLU A 7 -3.22 -1.79 -8.56
N ILE A 8 -2.37 -1.02 -7.88
CA ILE A 8 -2.52 -0.71 -6.47
C ILE A 8 -3.25 0.63 -6.38
N ASP A 9 -4.36 0.64 -5.68
CA ASP A 9 -5.07 1.87 -5.34
C ASP A 9 -4.28 2.65 -4.26
N PRO A 10 -3.72 3.84 -4.59
CA PRO A 10 -2.90 4.60 -3.65
C PRO A 10 -3.72 5.11 -2.46
N GLU A 11 -5.04 5.33 -2.61
CA GLU A 11 -5.89 5.80 -1.51
C GLU A 11 -6.05 4.74 -0.41
N ARG A 12 -5.79 3.47 -0.75
CA ARG A 12 -5.89 2.32 0.16
C ARG A 12 -4.55 1.70 0.54
N CYS A 13 -3.47 2.11 -0.13
CA CYS A 13 -2.13 1.63 0.17
C CYS A 13 -1.58 2.34 1.42
N THR A 14 -1.32 1.58 2.48
CA THR A 14 -0.62 2.07 3.69
C THR A 14 0.84 1.63 3.72
N GLU A 15 1.38 1.11 2.61
CA GLU A 15 2.67 0.41 2.56
C GLU A 15 2.81 -0.73 3.59
N CYS A 16 1.67 -1.29 4.02
CA CYS A 16 1.51 -2.23 5.14
C CYS A 16 1.79 -1.66 6.54
N ILE A 17 2.08 -0.36 6.68
CA ILE A 17 2.11 0.34 7.97
C ILE A 17 0.76 0.14 8.68
N GLY A 18 0.80 -0.20 9.97
CA GLY A 18 -0.38 -0.60 10.75
C GLY A 18 -0.59 -2.11 10.88
N HIS A 19 -0.09 -2.89 9.92
CA HIS A 19 -0.23 -4.36 9.91
C HIS A 19 1.10 -5.09 10.00
N TYR A 20 2.08 -4.70 9.18
CA TYR A 20 3.37 -5.37 9.03
C TYR A 20 4.52 -4.37 8.85
N GLU A 21 5.74 -4.80 9.18
CA GLU A 21 6.95 -3.99 9.05
C GLU A 21 7.43 -3.86 7.59
N LYS A 22 6.93 -4.72 6.68
CA LYS A 22 7.32 -4.77 5.27
C LYS A 22 6.12 -5.00 4.36
N PRO A 23 6.13 -4.48 3.12
CA PRO A 23 5.07 -4.72 2.16
C PRO A 23 4.94 -6.21 1.83
N THR A 24 3.78 -6.78 2.17
CA THR A 24 3.48 -8.19 1.87
C THR A 24 3.36 -8.43 0.37
N CYS A 25 2.81 -7.46 -0.37
CA CYS A 25 2.72 -7.46 -1.83
C CYS A 25 4.10 -7.64 -2.50
N GLN A 26 5.12 -6.89 -2.06
CA GLN A 26 6.50 -7.06 -2.55
C GLN A 26 7.09 -8.42 -2.17
N SER A 27 6.73 -8.95 -1.01
CA SER A 27 7.26 -10.22 -0.50
C SER A 27 6.75 -11.44 -1.27
N VAL A 28 5.53 -11.37 -1.83
CA VAL A 28 4.89 -12.47 -2.56
C VAL A 28 5.00 -12.34 -4.08
N CYS A 29 5.31 -11.15 -4.61
CA CYS A 29 5.34 -10.95 -6.05
C CYS A 29 6.45 -11.79 -6.70
N PRO A 30 6.13 -12.64 -7.70
CA PRO A 30 7.13 -13.47 -8.38
C PRO A 30 8.06 -12.66 -9.28
N ILE A 31 7.73 -11.39 -9.57
CA ILE A 31 8.53 -10.49 -10.39
C ILE A 31 9.13 -9.40 -9.50
N THR A 32 10.45 -9.41 -9.36
CA THR A 32 11.16 -8.39 -8.60
C THR A 32 11.09 -7.02 -9.27
N ASN A 33 10.96 -5.96 -8.46
CA ASN A 33 10.86 -4.55 -8.89
C ASN A 33 9.60 -4.15 -9.69
N THR A 34 8.49 -4.89 -9.55
CA THR A 34 7.19 -4.45 -10.11
C THR A 34 6.37 -3.59 -9.16
N ILE A 35 6.58 -3.74 -7.85
CA ILE A 35 5.87 -2.97 -6.83
C ILE A 35 6.88 -2.02 -6.20
N ILE A 36 6.80 -0.75 -6.59
CA ILE A 36 7.70 0.33 -6.17
C ILE A 36 6.93 1.44 -5.46
N ILE A 37 7.66 2.33 -4.79
CA ILE A 37 7.08 3.56 -4.24
C ILE A 37 6.68 4.45 -5.40
N ASP A 38 5.43 4.86 -5.41
CA ASP A 38 4.91 5.79 -6.41
C ASP A 38 5.50 7.19 -6.17
N PRO A 39 6.18 7.80 -7.17
CA PRO A 39 6.75 9.12 -7.01
C PRO A 39 5.70 10.24 -6.85
N GLU A 40 4.47 10.05 -7.31
CA GLU A 40 3.36 11.01 -7.16
C GLU A 40 2.66 10.88 -5.80
N TYR A 41 2.73 9.69 -5.17
CA TYR A 41 2.12 9.39 -3.87
C TYR A 41 3.18 9.04 -2.82
N LYS A 42 4.15 9.94 -2.62
CA LYS A 42 5.12 9.81 -1.52
C LYS A 42 4.50 10.27 -0.21
N GLU A 43 4.30 9.33 0.69
CA GLU A 43 3.71 9.57 2.01
C GLU A 43 4.74 9.31 3.10
N THR A 44 4.62 10.03 4.22
CA THR A 44 5.40 9.75 5.42
C THR A 44 4.76 8.62 6.23
N GLU A 45 5.52 8.00 7.13
CA GLU A 45 5.01 6.96 8.04
C GLU A 45 3.78 7.45 8.84
N GLU A 46 3.78 8.71 9.27
CA GLU A 46 2.66 9.34 9.96
C GLU A 46 1.41 9.41 9.05
N GLN A 47 1.56 9.83 7.80
CA GLN A 47 0.45 9.90 6.84
C GLN A 47 -0.13 8.52 6.52
N LEU A 48 0.73 7.51 6.38
CA LEU A 48 0.31 6.11 6.14
C LEU A 48 -0.43 5.55 7.36
N TRP A 49 -0.02 5.94 8.58
CA TRP A 49 -0.70 5.57 9.81
C TRP A 49 -2.09 6.22 9.92
N ASP A 50 -2.21 7.52 9.64
CA ASP A 50 -3.51 8.20 9.60
C ASP A 50 -4.45 7.52 8.59
N LYS A 51 -3.95 7.16 7.40
CA LYS A 51 -4.71 6.40 6.40
C LYS A 51 -5.17 5.04 6.94
N PHE A 52 -4.29 4.29 7.59
CA PHE A 52 -4.66 3.02 8.24
C PHE A 52 -5.79 3.21 9.26
N VAL A 53 -5.68 4.25 10.10
CA VAL A 53 -6.72 4.56 11.09
C VAL A 53 -8.05 4.87 10.41
N LEU A 54 -8.05 5.70 9.36
CA LEU A 54 -9.26 6.00 8.59
C LEU A 54 -9.88 4.75 7.95
N LEU A 55 -9.07 3.86 7.36
CA LEU A 55 -9.55 2.66 6.68
C LEU A 55 -10.12 1.59 7.63
N HIS A 56 -9.57 1.45 8.84
CA HIS A 56 -9.93 0.38 9.77
C HIS A 56 -10.76 0.85 10.97
N HIS A 57 -10.81 2.15 11.25
CA HIS A 57 -11.56 2.72 12.38
C HIS A 57 -12.71 3.65 11.93
N ALA A 58 -13.05 3.68 10.63
CA ALA A 58 -14.26 4.35 10.13
C ALA A 58 -15.54 3.87 10.82
N ASP A 59 -15.60 2.61 11.27
CA ASP A 59 -16.75 2.04 11.98
C ASP A 59 -16.98 2.60 13.41
N LYS A 60 -16.12 3.49 13.91
CA LYS A 60 -16.23 4.07 15.27
C LYS A 60 -16.49 5.58 15.32
N ILE A 61 -16.81 6.21 14.19
CA ILE A 61 -17.19 7.63 14.11
C ILE A 61 -18.71 7.75 13.96
#